data_AF-A0A166KMI2-F1
#
_entry.id   AF-A0A166KMI2-F1
#
_cell.length_a   1.000
_cell.length_b   1.000
_cell.length_c   1.000
_cell.angle_alpha   90.00
_cell.angle_beta   90.00
_cell.angle_gamma   90.00
#
_symmetry.space_group_name_H-M   'P 1'
#
loop_
_entity.id
_entity.type
_entity.pdbx_description
1 polymer ?
#
loop_
_entity_poly.entity_id
_entity_poly.type
_entity_poly.pdbx_seq_one_letter_code
_entity_poly.pdbx_strand_id
1 'polypeptide(L)'
;MNYLRIFHYKNTATGIKRTDGKIYTLNGERQTGVLTSEIQDFFQKHTSDILSSKSTRSSRFDEPRSLFIDYFEKLFQSFENFDEYSKKLDVKFFNNLTQAQRKDFILILFDTQVQGENCLIILTMEARKGLQLENDNFNVITDLLPDSGAKLKKAAIIFEKESMAFKNNQEVENTESEEVIRHAVIIDRQTPDITLSFVKFLDSFIIPEEPTAVGKILLKVFPAVLKNYLKPEYNKKNITDEIRNMFSSESTSDFDNVTRHLASKFLSQEKLDNDNIDIEKLSQKVFALARRNNPAINMSFVAESRRFSKNIFKDNKGGKNISLVISDSSVESGDVHIENINNEKDSYIITVKKMAVKFEQKI
;
A
#
# COMPACT_ATOMS: atom_id res chain seq x y z
N MET A 1 15.55 9.84 -18.64
CA MET A 1 14.58 8.83 -19.14
C MET A 1 15.00 8.49 -20.56
N ASN A 2 15.34 7.24 -20.82
CA ASN A 2 15.85 6.79 -22.11
C ASN A 2 14.79 6.04 -22.92
N TYR A 3 13.93 5.30 -22.22
CA TYR A 3 12.94 4.39 -22.77
C TYR A 3 11.61 4.52 -22.04
N LEU A 4 10.52 4.54 -22.81
CA LEU A 4 9.17 4.45 -22.28
C LEU A 4 8.37 3.47 -23.13
N ARG A 5 7.62 2.58 -22.49
CA ARG A 5 6.75 1.62 -23.15
C ARG A 5 5.31 1.74 -22.70
N ILE A 6 4.41 1.54 -23.65
CA ILE A 6 2.97 1.53 -23.45
C ILE A 6 2.40 0.12 -23.68
N PHE A 7 1.48 -0.30 -22.82
CA PHE A 7 0.61 -1.46 -23.03
C PHE A 7 -0.85 -1.08 -22.81
N HIS A 8 -1.72 -1.56 -23.69
CA HIS A 8 -3.14 -1.25 -23.65
C HIS A 8 -3.93 -2.42 -23.07
N TYR A 9 -4.78 -2.11 -22.09
CA TYR A 9 -5.65 -3.06 -21.43
C TYR A 9 -7.09 -2.65 -21.67
N LYS A 10 -7.80 -3.45 -22.47
CA LYS A 10 -9.19 -3.22 -22.83
C LYS A 10 -10.08 -4.25 -22.16
N ASN A 11 -11.08 -3.80 -21.41
CA ASN A 11 -12.06 -4.69 -20.84
C ASN A 11 -13.07 -5.12 -21.92
N THR A 12 -13.33 -6.42 -22.00
CA THR A 12 -14.25 -7.03 -22.97
C THR A 12 -15.22 -7.95 -22.23
N ALA A 13 -16.30 -8.35 -22.91
CA ALA A 13 -17.30 -9.25 -22.31
C ALA A 13 -16.72 -10.59 -21.81
N THR A 14 -15.59 -11.03 -22.37
CA THR A 14 -14.92 -12.30 -22.04
C THR A 14 -13.68 -12.13 -21.14
N GLY A 15 -13.39 -10.91 -20.68
CA GLY A 15 -12.23 -10.60 -19.85
C GLY A 15 -11.39 -9.44 -20.37
N ILE A 16 -10.16 -9.31 -19.87
CA ILE A 16 -9.27 -8.21 -20.24
C ILE A 16 -8.44 -8.63 -21.46
N LYS A 17 -8.53 -7.87 -22.56
CA LYS A 17 -7.68 -8.00 -23.73
C LYS A 17 -6.48 -7.08 -23.60
N ARG A 18 -5.29 -7.64 -23.79
CA ARG A 18 -4.01 -6.93 -23.75
C ARG A 18 -3.46 -6.75 -25.16
N THR A 19 -2.92 -5.58 -25.47
CA THR A 19 -2.18 -5.32 -26.72
C THR A 19 -0.95 -4.47 -26.47
N ASP A 20 0.15 -4.86 -27.08
CA ASP A 20 1.41 -4.12 -27.03
C ASP A 20 1.25 -2.76 -27.73
N GLY A 21 1.70 -1.70 -27.09
CA GLY A 21 1.83 -0.37 -27.70
C GLY A 21 3.26 -0.08 -28.14
N LYS A 22 3.52 1.18 -28.51
CA LYS A 22 4.84 1.65 -28.94
C LYS A 22 5.84 1.74 -27.79
N ILE A 23 7.12 1.64 -28.16
CA ILE A 23 8.26 2.07 -27.33
C ILE A 23 8.69 3.45 -27.81
N TYR A 24 9.01 4.34 -26.88
CA TYR A 24 9.48 5.69 -27.13
C TYR A 24 10.93 5.81 -26.68
N THR A 25 11.75 6.45 -27.50
CA THR A 25 13.18 6.69 -27.24
C THR A 25 13.56 8.14 -27.53
N LEU A 26 14.72 8.59 -27.04
CA LEU A 26 15.19 9.97 -27.28
C LEU A 26 15.38 10.28 -28.77
N ASN A 27 15.86 9.31 -29.56
CA ASN A 27 16.27 9.53 -30.96
C ASN A 27 15.22 9.07 -31.99
N GLY A 28 14.16 8.38 -31.56
CA GLY A 28 13.06 7.91 -32.42
C GLY A 28 13.52 7.20 -33.70
N GLU A 29 13.71 5.90 -33.65
CA GLU A 29 13.96 5.06 -34.84
C GLU A 29 12.67 4.46 -35.41
N ARG A 30 12.77 3.79 -36.56
CA ARG A 30 11.62 3.12 -37.23
C ARG A 30 10.91 2.20 -36.25
N GLN A 31 9.60 2.38 -36.10
CA GLN A 31 8.69 1.68 -35.16
C GLN A 31 8.74 2.14 -33.69
N THR A 32 9.55 3.13 -33.34
CA THR A 32 9.54 3.77 -32.02
C THR A 32 8.96 5.19 -32.08
N GLY A 33 8.33 5.65 -31.00
CA GLY A 33 7.96 7.04 -30.80
C GLY A 33 9.13 7.90 -30.32
N VAL A 34 9.01 9.22 -30.41
CA VAL A 34 10.02 10.17 -29.91
C VAL A 34 9.65 10.62 -28.50
N LEU A 35 10.60 10.51 -27.56
CA LEU A 35 10.50 11.10 -26.22
C LEU A 35 10.81 12.61 -26.26
N THR A 36 9.80 13.42 -26.59
CA THR A 36 9.96 14.89 -26.57
C THR A 36 10.18 15.41 -25.14
N SER A 37 10.72 16.61 -25.00
CA SER A 37 10.92 17.28 -23.71
C SER A 37 9.62 17.37 -22.90
N GLU A 38 8.49 17.66 -23.55
CA GLU A 38 7.19 17.81 -22.89
C GLU A 38 6.72 16.48 -22.29
N ILE A 39 6.95 15.37 -22.99
CA ILE A 39 6.63 14.02 -22.50
C ILE A 39 7.53 13.69 -21.30
N GLN A 40 8.82 14.00 -21.40
CA GLN A 40 9.77 13.78 -20.30
C GLN A 40 9.37 14.58 -19.05
N ASP A 41 9.11 15.87 -19.20
CA ASP A 41 8.70 16.77 -18.12
C ASP A 41 7.40 16.30 -17.47
N PHE A 42 6.44 15.83 -18.28
CA PHE A 42 5.20 15.25 -17.77
C PHE A 42 5.47 14.06 -16.84
N PHE A 43 6.23 13.06 -17.29
CA PHE A 43 6.47 11.85 -16.49
C PHE A 43 7.41 12.10 -15.29
N GLN A 44 8.37 13.02 -15.42
CA GLN A 44 9.23 13.43 -14.32
C GLN A 44 8.44 14.16 -13.22
N LYS A 45 7.59 15.13 -13.57
CA LYS A 45 6.72 15.82 -12.62
C LYS A 45 5.83 14.84 -11.86
N HIS A 46 5.26 13.88 -12.60
CA HIS A 46 4.45 12.80 -12.04
C HIS A 46 5.23 11.90 -11.07
N THR A 47 6.48 11.59 -11.38
CA THR A 47 7.38 10.84 -10.48
C THR A 47 7.60 11.61 -9.16
N SER A 48 7.87 12.92 -9.23
CA SER A 48 8.03 13.79 -8.06
C SER A 48 6.75 13.92 -7.24
N ASP A 49 5.59 14.01 -7.89
CA ASP A 49 4.27 14.06 -7.24
C ASP A 49 3.91 12.75 -6.51
N ILE A 50 4.44 11.62 -6.98
CA ILE A 50 4.31 10.32 -6.29
C ILE A 50 5.15 10.36 -5.03
N LEU A 51 6.46 10.63 -5.14
CA LEU A 51 7.39 10.61 -4.01
C LEU A 51 7.02 11.56 -2.87
N SER A 52 6.45 12.72 -3.20
CA SER A 52 6.00 13.71 -2.20
C SER A 52 4.64 13.37 -1.55
N SER A 53 3.98 12.30 -1.98
CA SER A 53 2.63 11.99 -1.52
C SER A 53 2.60 11.23 -0.19
N LYS A 54 1.88 11.77 0.80
CA LYS A 54 1.63 11.10 2.10
C LYS A 54 0.85 9.78 2.00
N SER A 55 0.24 9.48 0.85
CA SER A 55 -0.49 8.23 0.62
C SER A 55 0.37 7.13 0.02
N THR A 56 1.66 7.39 -0.18
CA THR A 56 2.59 6.35 -0.62
C THR A 56 2.85 5.34 0.49
N ARG A 57 3.23 4.15 0.07
CA ARG A 57 3.60 3.05 0.95
C ARG A 57 4.89 2.45 0.42
N SER A 58 5.88 2.34 1.29
CA SER A 58 7.08 1.57 0.95
C SER A 58 6.77 0.08 0.91
N SER A 59 7.50 -0.62 0.06
CA SER A 59 7.42 -2.07 -0.12
C SER A 59 8.80 -2.67 -0.28
N ARG A 60 8.92 -3.93 0.13
CA ARG A 60 10.14 -4.72 0.06
C ARG A 60 9.82 -6.05 -0.62
N PHE A 61 10.71 -6.53 -1.48
CA PHE A 61 10.53 -7.81 -2.15
C PHE A 61 10.54 -8.97 -1.14
N ASP A 62 9.72 -9.98 -1.38
CA ASP A 62 9.59 -11.18 -0.55
C ASP A 62 10.87 -12.02 -0.62
N GLU A 63 11.43 -12.19 -1.82
CA GLU A 63 12.57 -13.10 -2.07
C GLU A 63 13.56 -12.48 -3.07
N PRO A 64 14.88 -12.67 -2.86
CA PRO A 64 15.91 -12.06 -3.71
C PRO A 64 15.99 -12.65 -5.13
N ARG A 65 15.36 -13.80 -5.37
CA ARG A 65 15.35 -14.53 -6.66
C ARG A 65 13.97 -14.55 -7.30
N SER A 66 13.20 -13.47 -7.15
CA SER A 66 11.90 -13.37 -7.81
C SER A 66 12.04 -13.13 -9.31
N LEU A 67 11.08 -13.64 -10.09
CA LEU A 67 11.03 -13.40 -11.53
C LEU A 67 10.94 -11.91 -11.86
N PHE A 68 10.29 -11.12 -10.99
CA PHE A 68 10.24 -9.67 -11.15
C PHE A 68 11.66 -9.07 -11.15
N ILE A 69 12.47 -9.40 -10.14
CA ILE A 69 13.84 -8.87 -9.99
C ILE A 69 14.72 -9.28 -11.17
N ASP A 70 14.59 -10.53 -11.63
CA ASP A 70 15.34 -11.03 -12.79
C ASP A 70 15.00 -10.27 -14.08
N TYR A 71 13.73 -9.94 -14.30
CA TYR A 71 13.35 -9.14 -15.46
C TYR A 71 13.75 -7.67 -15.32
N PHE A 72 13.60 -7.13 -14.10
CA PHE A 72 13.94 -5.75 -13.78
C PHE A 72 15.42 -5.42 -14.01
N GLU A 73 16.34 -6.28 -13.55
CA GLU A 73 17.80 -6.10 -13.75
C GLU A 73 18.17 -5.91 -15.23
N LYS A 74 17.49 -6.62 -16.12
CA LYS A 74 17.84 -6.64 -17.54
C LYS A 74 17.38 -5.39 -18.28
N LEU A 75 16.37 -4.67 -17.77
CA LEU A 75 15.77 -3.51 -18.45
C LEU A 75 16.76 -2.38 -18.73
N PHE A 76 17.77 -2.19 -17.89
CA PHE A 76 18.69 -1.05 -17.97
C PHE A 76 19.90 -1.29 -18.88
N GLN A 77 20.01 -2.48 -19.49
CA GLN A 77 21.22 -2.89 -20.21
C GLN A 77 21.26 -2.46 -21.69
N SER A 78 20.13 -2.56 -22.40
CA SER A 78 20.03 -2.16 -23.82
C SER A 78 18.57 -1.93 -24.22
N PHE A 79 18.35 -1.36 -25.41
CA PHE A 79 17.00 -1.20 -25.98
C PHE A 79 16.30 -2.55 -26.20
N GLU A 80 17.02 -3.56 -26.72
CA GLU A 80 16.47 -4.90 -26.98
C GLU A 80 16.04 -5.56 -25.67
N ASN A 81 16.87 -5.44 -24.63
CA ASN A 81 16.51 -5.92 -23.31
C ASN A 81 15.31 -5.13 -22.73
N PHE A 82 15.27 -3.82 -22.92
CA PHE A 82 14.10 -3.05 -22.52
C PHE A 82 12.83 -3.54 -23.23
N ASP A 83 12.85 -3.77 -24.55
CA ASP A 83 11.70 -4.33 -25.29
C ASP A 83 11.31 -5.73 -24.78
N GLU A 84 12.26 -6.65 -24.66
CA GLU A 84 11.95 -8.03 -24.25
C GLU A 84 11.44 -8.10 -22.80
N TYR A 85 12.15 -7.49 -21.85
CA TYR A 85 11.84 -7.66 -20.43
C TYR A 85 10.65 -6.81 -19.99
N SER A 86 10.36 -5.68 -20.66
CA SER A 86 9.12 -4.96 -20.41
C SER A 86 7.89 -5.77 -20.85
N LYS A 87 7.96 -6.54 -21.94
CA LYS A 87 6.89 -7.50 -22.32
C LYS A 87 6.71 -8.59 -21.26
N LYS A 88 7.81 -9.13 -20.72
CA LYS A 88 7.75 -10.14 -19.65
C LYS A 88 7.12 -9.59 -18.37
N LEU A 89 7.46 -8.35 -17.99
CA LEU A 89 6.82 -7.66 -16.86
C LEU A 89 5.35 -7.39 -17.11
N ASP A 90 4.97 -6.96 -18.31
CA ASP A 90 3.57 -6.79 -18.71
C ASP A 90 2.77 -8.10 -18.64
N VAL A 91 3.34 -9.22 -19.09
CA VAL A 91 2.73 -10.56 -18.91
C VAL A 91 2.55 -10.89 -17.42
N LYS A 92 3.58 -10.65 -16.60
CA LYS A 92 3.47 -10.87 -15.14
C LYS A 92 2.39 -9.99 -14.53
N PHE A 93 2.32 -8.72 -14.92
CA PHE A 93 1.31 -7.77 -14.45
C PHE A 93 -0.09 -8.24 -14.81
N PHE A 94 -0.32 -8.60 -16.08
CA PHE A 94 -1.59 -9.14 -16.57
C PHE A 94 -2.04 -10.37 -15.78
N ASN A 95 -1.13 -11.30 -15.49
CA ASN A 95 -1.44 -12.52 -14.70
C ASN A 95 -1.79 -12.22 -13.22
N ASN A 96 -1.40 -11.05 -12.70
CA ASN A 96 -1.68 -10.61 -11.33
C ASN A 96 -2.87 -9.65 -11.24
N LEU A 97 -3.49 -9.28 -12.36
CA LEU A 97 -4.72 -8.51 -12.36
C LEU A 97 -5.86 -9.34 -11.79
N THR A 98 -6.55 -8.80 -10.80
CA THR A 98 -7.85 -9.34 -10.39
C THR A 98 -8.87 -8.99 -11.46
N GLN A 99 -9.81 -9.91 -11.75
CA GLN A 99 -10.89 -9.72 -12.74
C GLN A 99 -11.80 -8.49 -12.48
N ALA A 100 -11.58 -7.77 -11.37
CA ALA A 100 -12.37 -6.64 -10.90
C ALA A 100 -12.10 -5.31 -11.64
N GLN A 101 -11.12 -5.21 -12.54
CA GLN A 101 -10.86 -3.95 -13.25
C GLN A 101 -11.96 -3.64 -14.26
N ARG A 102 -12.87 -2.72 -13.91
CA ARG A 102 -14.07 -2.39 -14.70
C ARG A 102 -13.83 -1.51 -15.92
N LYS A 103 -12.65 -0.88 -16.06
CA LYS A 103 -12.39 0.15 -17.08
C LYS A 103 -11.14 -0.15 -17.89
N ASP A 104 -11.14 0.33 -19.13
CA ASP A 104 -9.94 0.35 -19.98
C ASP A 104 -8.85 1.23 -19.36
N PHE A 105 -7.63 0.73 -19.37
CA PHE A 105 -6.48 1.43 -18.83
C PHE A 105 -5.22 1.12 -19.65
N ILE A 106 -4.18 1.88 -19.34
CA ILE A 106 -2.89 1.81 -19.98
C ILE A 106 -1.86 1.58 -18.88
N LEU A 107 -0.97 0.62 -19.12
CA LEU A 107 0.21 0.39 -18.31
C LEU A 107 1.40 1.06 -19.01
N ILE A 108 2.12 1.91 -18.29
CA ILE A 108 3.27 2.64 -18.81
C ILE A 108 4.48 2.27 -17.97
N LEU A 109 5.55 1.81 -18.63
CA LEU A 109 6.84 1.48 -18.01
C LEU A 109 7.89 2.44 -18.55
N PHE A 110 8.65 3.11 -17.68
CA PHE A 110 9.76 3.94 -18.13
C PHE A 110 10.90 4.00 -17.12
N ASP A 111 12.13 4.17 -17.61
CA ASP A 111 13.29 4.41 -16.78
C ASP A 111 13.42 5.90 -16.45
N THR A 112 13.80 6.22 -15.22
CA THR A 112 14.15 7.60 -14.85
C THR A 112 15.21 7.60 -13.77
N GLN A 113 15.76 8.78 -13.48
CA GLN A 113 16.60 8.96 -12.32
C GLN A 113 15.85 9.72 -11.23
N VAL A 114 15.90 9.17 -10.02
CA VAL A 114 15.39 9.81 -8.80
C VAL A 114 16.57 9.96 -7.86
N GLN A 115 16.90 11.19 -7.46
CA GLN A 115 18.01 11.46 -6.54
C GLN A 115 19.36 10.85 -6.97
N GLY A 116 19.60 10.75 -8.29
CA GLY A 116 20.82 10.16 -8.85
C GLY A 116 20.81 8.63 -8.98
N GLU A 117 19.71 7.99 -8.60
CA GLU A 117 19.52 6.54 -8.73
C GLU A 117 18.59 6.21 -9.89
N ASN A 118 18.95 5.19 -10.68
CA ASN A 118 18.07 4.68 -11.72
C ASN A 118 16.85 3.98 -11.09
N CYS A 119 15.69 4.28 -11.63
CA CYS A 119 14.42 3.73 -11.18
C CYS A 119 13.60 3.26 -12.38
N LEU A 120 12.86 2.18 -12.20
CA LEU A 120 11.74 1.84 -13.08
C LEU A 120 10.46 2.43 -12.49
N ILE A 121 9.74 3.19 -13.30
CA ILE A 121 8.42 3.69 -12.94
C ILE A 121 7.38 2.89 -13.71
N ILE A 122 6.37 2.40 -12.99
CA ILE A 122 5.26 1.65 -13.55
C ILE A 122 3.98 2.38 -13.19
N LEU A 123 3.31 2.91 -14.21
CA LEU A 123 2.09 3.71 -14.05
C LEU A 123 0.89 3.01 -14.65
N THR A 124 -0.25 3.16 -13.98
CA THR A 124 -1.55 2.86 -14.62
C THR A 124 -2.34 4.15 -14.81
N MET A 125 -2.82 4.36 -16.04
CA MET A 125 -3.64 5.51 -16.42
C MET A 125 -4.94 5.02 -17.06
N GLU A 126 -6.08 5.66 -16.78
CA GLU A 126 -7.30 5.36 -17.54
C GLU A 126 -7.11 5.85 -18.98
N ALA A 127 -7.46 5.02 -19.98
CA ALA A 127 -7.17 5.26 -21.40
C ALA A 127 -7.86 6.52 -22.00
N ARG A 128 -8.65 7.26 -21.22
CA ARG A 128 -9.42 8.44 -21.66
C ARG A 128 -9.14 9.72 -20.84
N LYS A 129 -8.09 9.77 -20.00
CA LYS A 129 -7.83 10.94 -19.13
C LYS A 129 -6.33 11.26 -18.99
N GLY A 130 -5.95 12.51 -19.29
CA GLY A 130 -4.65 13.12 -18.99
C GLY A 130 -3.67 13.20 -20.16
N LEU A 131 -3.52 12.11 -20.92
CA LEU A 131 -2.78 12.05 -22.19
C LEU A 131 -3.71 11.42 -23.23
N GLN A 132 -3.88 12.07 -24.39
CA GLN A 132 -4.64 11.47 -25.49
C GLN A 132 -3.65 10.69 -26.35
N LEU A 133 -3.81 9.36 -26.34
CA LEU A 133 -3.09 8.46 -27.24
C LEU A 133 -3.92 8.29 -28.50
N GLU A 134 -3.51 8.94 -29.58
CA GLU A 134 -4.07 8.70 -30.93
C GLU A 134 -3.07 7.87 -31.73
N ASN A 135 -3.47 6.67 -32.16
CA ASN A 135 -2.60 5.74 -32.92
C ASN A 135 -1.24 5.49 -32.24
N ASP A 136 -1.27 5.27 -30.93
CA ASP A 136 -0.11 5.08 -30.06
C ASP A 136 0.88 6.25 -30.03
N ASN A 137 0.48 7.46 -30.42
CA ASN A 137 1.27 8.68 -30.26
C ASN A 137 0.71 9.53 -29.10
N PHE A 138 1.59 10.01 -28.21
CA PHE A 138 1.21 10.97 -27.18
C PHE A 138 0.91 12.33 -27.79
N ASN A 139 -0.35 12.76 -27.72
CA ASN A 139 -0.72 14.16 -27.88
C ASN A 139 -0.88 14.76 -26.48
N VAL A 140 0.06 15.63 -26.10
CA VAL A 140 -0.03 16.40 -24.85
C VAL A 140 -1.10 17.47 -25.05
N ILE A 141 -2.23 17.35 -24.35
CA ILE A 141 -3.27 18.37 -24.36
C ILE A 141 -2.95 19.36 -23.24
N THR A 142 -2.42 20.52 -23.61
CA THR A 142 -2.02 21.59 -22.70
C THR A 142 -3.18 22.23 -21.92
N ASP A 143 -4.41 22.12 -22.41
CA ASP A 143 -5.59 22.82 -21.88
C ASP A 143 -6.53 21.97 -21.01
N LEU A 144 -6.12 20.77 -20.61
CA LEU A 144 -6.88 20.04 -19.60
C LEU A 144 -6.60 20.68 -18.23
N LEU A 145 -7.56 21.47 -17.74
CA LEU A 145 -7.68 21.81 -16.33
C LEU A 145 -7.36 20.54 -15.50
N PRO A 146 -6.63 20.65 -14.38
CA PRO A 146 -6.33 19.50 -13.51
C PRO A 146 -7.59 19.09 -12.75
N ASP A 147 -8.63 18.70 -13.48
CA ASP A 147 -9.82 18.12 -12.91
C ASP A 147 -9.39 16.80 -12.28
N SER A 148 -9.74 16.69 -11.01
CA SER A 148 -9.57 15.60 -10.04
C SER A 148 -9.44 14.15 -10.55
N GLY A 149 -9.82 13.83 -11.79
CA GLY A 149 -9.74 12.51 -12.41
C GLY A 149 -8.55 12.25 -13.36
N ALA A 150 -7.76 13.26 -13.76
CA ALA A 150 -6.53 13.10 -14.57
C ALA A 150 -5.27 12.83 -13.72
N LYS A 151 -5.39 12.96 -12.39
CA LYS A 151 -4.32 12.64 -11.44
C LYS A 151 -3.91 11.18 -11.61
N LEU A 152 -2.60 10.92 -11.67
CA LEU A 152 -2.01 9.60 -11.47
C LEU A 152 -2.83 8.80 -10.47
N LYS A 153 -3.34 7.66 -10.94
CA LYS A 153 -4.25 6.86 -10.13
C LYS A 153 -3.44 5.90 -9.28
N LYS A 154 -2.48 5.21 -9.90
CA LYS A 154 -1.64 4.21 -9.26
C LYS A 154 -0.28 4.12 -9.93
N ALA A 155 0.76 4.00 -9.11
CA ALA A 155 2.12 3.93 -9.58
C ALA A 155 2.98 3.10 -8.62
N ALA A 156 4.03 2.49 -9.16
CA ALA A 156 5.15 1.96 -8.40
C ALA A 156 6.46 2.60 -8.93
N ILE A 157 7.32 2.98 -8.00
CA ILE A 157 8.70 3.42 -8.25
C ILE A 157 9.60 2.34 -7.68
N ILE A 158 10.40 1.69 -8.51
CA ILE A 158 11.29 0.60 -8.12
C ILE A 158 12.73 1.09 -8.26
N PHE A 159 13.48 0.98 -7.16
CA PHE A 159 14.85 1.48 -7.01
C PHE A 159 15.86 0.41 -7.44
N GLU A 160 16.71 0.70 -8.43
CA GLU A 160 17.66 -0.27 -8.99
C GLU A 160 18.68 -0.73 -7.96
N LYS A 161 19.25 0.21 -7.20
CA LYS A 161 20.39 -0.06 -6.33
C LYS A 161 20.00 -0.98 -5.19
N GLU A 162 18.91 -0.67 -4.49
CA GLU A 162 18.38 -1.44 -3.37
C GLU A 162 17.91 -2.82 -3.86
N SER A 163 17.23 -2.88 -5.01
CA SER A 163 16.80 -4.13 -5.62
C SER A 163 17.98 -5.07 -5.93
N MET A 164 19.08 -4.52 -6.47
CA MET A 164 20.28 -5.30 -6.79
C MET A 164 21.07 -5.69 -5.54
N ALA A 165 21.14 -4.82 -4.54
CA ALA A 165 21.71 -5.16 -3.24
C ALA A 165 20.96 -6.33 -2.59
N PHE A 166 19.62 -6.33 -2.64
CA PHE A 166 18.80 -7.44 -2.16
C PHE A 166 19.08 -8.74 -2.91
N LYS A 167 19.05 -8.71 -4.25
CA LYS A 167 19.34 -9.86 -5.10
C LYS A 167 20.67 -10.52 -4.75
N ASN A 168 21.68 -9.70 -4.50
CA ASN A 168 23.05 -10.13 -4.25
C ASN A 168 23.34 -10.46 -2.77
N ASN A 169 22.33 -10.39 -1.89
CA ASN A 169 22.49 -10.52 -0.43
C ASN A 169 23.52 -9.53 0.15
N GLN A 170 23.51 -8.30 -0.38
CA GLN A 170 24.38 -7.19 0.02
C GLN A 170 23.62 -6.11 0.80
N GLU A 171 22.36 -6.35 1.15
CA GLU A 171 21.63 -5.46 2.04
C GLU A 171 22.24 -5.51 3.43
N VAL A 172 22.55 -4.33 3.97
CA VAL A 172 22.88 -4.19 5.37
C VAL A 172 21.62 -4.51 6.15
N GLU A 173 21.61 -5.59 6.94
CA GLU A 173 20.46 -5.89 7.80
C GLU A 173 20.15 -4.67 8.67
N ASN A 174 18.86 -4.38 8.89
CA ASN A 174 18.38 -3.33 9.80
C ASN A 174 18.76 -3.70 11.24
N THR A 175 20.04 -3.68 11.58
CA THR A 175 20.48 -3.97 12.94
C THR A 175 20.38 -2.73 13.81
N GLU A 176 20.61 -1.52 13.26
CA GLU A 176 20.57 -0.27 14.06
C GLU A 176 20.19 1.00 13.26
N SER A 177 19.95 0.93 11.95
CA SER A 177 19.59 2.11 11.14
C SER A 177 18.10 2.44 11.23
N GLU A 178 17.77 3.70 11.54
CA GLU A 178 16.41 4.23 11.58
C GLU A 178 15.71 4.22 10.21
N GLU A 179 16.46 4.07 9.11
CA GLU A 179 15.90 4.02 7.77
C GLU A 179 15.47 2.60 7.39
N VAL A 180 14.17 2.45 7.13
CA VAL A 180 13.61 1.18 6.68
C VAL A 180 14.03 0.91 5.23
N ILE A 181 14.80 -0.16 5.01
CA ILE A 181 15.13 -0.64 3.65
C ILE A 181 13.85 -0.89 2.84
N ARG A 182 13.74 -0.20 1.72
CA ARG A 182 12.61 -0.29 0.77
C ARG A 182 13.16 -0.51 -0.64
N HIS A 183 12.52 -1.37 -1.42
CA HIS A 183 12.90 -1.59 -2.82
C HIS A 183 11.97 -0.87 -3.78
N ALA A 184 10.76 -0.53 -3.32
CA ALA A 184 9.80 0.21 -4.13
C ALA A 184 8.86 1.07 -3.28
N VAL A 185 8.39 2.16 -3.87
CA VAL A 185 7.33 3.03 -3.33
C VAL A 185 6.09 2.89 -4.19
N ILE A 186 4.96 2.59 -3.57
CA ILE A 186 3.68 2.36 -4.24
C ILE A 186 2.68 3.42 -3.81
N ILE A 187 1.91 3.96 -4.75
CA ILE A 187 0.77 4.85 -4.46
C ILE A 187 -0.51 4.28 -5.06
N ASP A 188 -1.60 4.35 -4.30
CA ASP A 188 -2.96 4.09 -4.80
C ASP A 188 -3.91 5.17 -4.28
N ARG A 189 -4.42 6.01 -5.21
CA ARG A 189 -5.30 7.14 -4.86
C ARG A 189 -6.79 6.80 -4.94
N GLN A 190 -7.19 5.60 -5.36
CA GLN A 190 -8.60 5.30 -5.64
C GLN A 190 -9.18 4.09 -4.88
N THR A 191 -8.41 3.08 -4.48
CA THR A 191 -8.97 1.88 -3.81
C THR A 191 -7.86 1.01 -3.17
N PRO A 192 -8.05 0.39 -1.99
CA PRO A 192 -7.03 -0.49 -1.38
C PRO A 192 -6.69 -1.75 -2.20
N ASP A 193 -7.57 -2.16 -3.12
CA ASP A 193 -7.52 -3.47 -3.77
C ASP A 193 -6.43 -3.62 -4.86
N ILE A 194 -5.85 -2.53 -5.37
CA ILE A 194 -4.81 -2.59 -6.42
C ILE A 194 -3.41 -2.33 -5.86
N THR A 195 -3.27 -1.76 -4.65
CA THR A 195 -2.04 -1.95 -3.88
C THR A 195 -1.70 -3.43 -3.76
N LEU A 196 -2.70 -4.30 -3.53
CA LEU A 196 -2.52 -5.76 -3.57
C LEU A 196 -2.07 -6.29 -4.94
N SER A 197 -2.55 -5.72 -6.05
CA SER A 197 -2.10 -6.12 -7.39
C SER A 197 -0.66 -5.71 -7.67
N PHE A 198 -0.24 -4.49 -7.29
CA PHE A 198 1.15 -4.06 -7.41
C PHE A 198 2.07 -4.88 -6.49
N VAL A 199 1.66 -5.11 -5.24
CA VAL A 199 2.39 -5.94 -4.26
C VAL A 199 2.59 -7.36 -4.79
N LYS A 200 1.53 -8.00 -5.32
CA LYS A 200 1.65 -9.33 -5.96
C LYS A 200 2.47 -9.31 -7.25
N PHE A 201 2.32 -8.27 -8.06
CA PHE A 201 3.08 -8.11 -9.28
C PHE A 201 4.58 -7.96 -8.99
N LEU A 202 4.94 -7.22 -7.94
CA LEU A 202 6.32 -6.98 -7.51
C LEU A 202 6.91 -8.14 -6.68
N ASP A 203 6.12 -9.17 -6.36
CA ASP A 203 6.49 -10.22 -5.39
C ASP A 203 7.02 -9.57 -4.09
N SER A 204 6.22 -8.66 -3.53
CA SER A 204 6.62 -7.80 -2.42
C SER A 204 5.62 -7.81 -1.26
N PHE A 205 5.99 -7.18 -0.16
CA PHE A 205 5.13 -6.87 0.98
C PHE A 205 5.21 -5.38 1.32
N ILE A 206 4.11 -4.83 1.85
CA ILE A 206 4.07 -3.44 2.32
C ILE A 206 4.77 -3.33 3.67
N ILE A 207 5.64 -2.33 3.79
CA ILE A 207 6.33 -1.98 5.01
C ILE A 207 5.37 -1.19 5.92
N PRO A 208 5.12 -1.61 7.17
CA PRO A 208 4.28 -0.89 8.11
C PRO A 208 5.06 0.29 8.72
N GLU A 209 5.23 1.36 7.95
CA GLU A 209 5.95 2.58 8.38
C GLU A 209 5.20 3.36 9.47
N GLU A 210 3.87 3.26 9.48
CA GLU A 210 3.02 3.97 10.44
C GLU A 210 2.89 3.18 11.75
N PRO A 211 3.10 3.80 12.93
CA PRO A 211 2.88 3.16 14.22
C PRO A 211 1.48 2.54 14.35
N THR A 212 0.47 3.17 13.73
CA THR A 212 -0.92 2.65 13.71
C THR A 212 -1.09 1.36 12.90
N ALA A 213 -0.26 1.13 11.87
CA ALA A 213 -0.27 -0.10 11.10
C ALA A 213 0.34 -1.25 11.92
N VAL A 214 1.45 -0.98 12.61
CA VAL A 214 2.06 -1.93 13.55
C VAL A 214 1.06 -2.29 14.66
N GLY A 215 0.42 -1.30 15.29
CA GLY A 215 -0.58 -1.52 16.34
C GLY A 215 -1.72 -2.45 15.91
N LYS A 216 -2.23 -2.33 14.68
CA LYS A 216 -3.24 -3.25 14.13
C LYS A 216 -2.75 -4.69 14.05
N ILE A 217 -1.47 -4.90 13.71
CA ILE A 217 -0.87 -6.24 13.66
C ILE A 217 -0.77 -6.80 15.07
N LEU A 218 -0.29 -6.02 16.05
CA LEU A 218 -0.20 -6.44 17.46
C LEU A 218 -1.56 -6.88 18.02
N LEU A 219 -2.63 -6.09 17.77
CA LEU A 219 -4.00 -6.41 18.18
C LEU A 219 -4.55 -7.72 17.57
N LYS A 220 -3.98 -8.18 16.46
CA LYS A 220 -4.34 -9.44 15.82
C LYS A 220 -3.54 -10.61 16.40
N VAL A 221 -2.22 -10.47 16.51
CA VAL A 221 -1.31 -11.59 16.78
C VAL A 221 -1.28 -12.01 18.24
N PHE A 222 -1.24 -11.06 19.17
CA PHE A 222 -1.17 -11.37 20.60
C PHE A 222 -2.42 -12.11 21.09
N PRO A 223 -3.66 -11.62 20.87
CA PRO A 223 -4.85 -12.38 21.26
C PRO A 223 -4.99 -13.73 20.54
N ALA A 224 -4.40 -13.89 19.35
CA ALA A 224 -4.46 -15.15 18.61
C ALA A 224 -3.59 -16.24 19.24
N VAL A 225 -2.39 -15.88 19.72
CA VAL A 225 -1.44 -16.80 20.38
C VAL A 225 -1.79 -16.98 21.85
N LEU A 226 -1.96 -15.88 22.58
CA LEU A 226 -2.08 -15.90 24.05
C LEU A 226 -3.38 -16.49 24.57
N LYS A 227 -4.44 -16.53 23.75
CA LYS A 227 -5.78 -17.05 24.14
C LYS A 227 -5.74 -18.44 24.77
N ASN A 228 -4.80 -19.29 24.34
CA ASN A 228 -4.72 -20.69 24.79
C ASN A 228 -4.19 -20.79 26.23
N TYR A 229 -3.51 -19.74 26.71
CA TYR A 229 -2.79 -19.73 27.98
C TYR A 229 -3.45 -18.81 29.03
N LEU A 230 -4.63 -18.26 28.74
CA LEU A 230 -5.31 -17.34 29.66
C LEU A 230 -5.78 -18.03 30.95
N LYS A 231 -5.75 -17.31 32.07
CA LYS A 231 -6.48 -17.69 33.29
C LYS A 231 -8.00 -17.72 33.00
N PRO A 232 -8.78 -18.56 33.71
CA PRO A 232 -10.20 -18.77 33.40
C PRO A 232 -11.08 -17.51 33.36
N GLU A 233 -10.74 -16.51 34.17
CA GLU A 233 -11.46 -15.23 34.30
C GLU A 233 -11.19 -14.25 33.15
N TYR A 234 -10.18 -14.51 32.31
CA TYR A 234 -9.80 -13.62 31.21
C TYR A 234 -10.11 -14.24 29.84
N ASN A 235 -10.35 -13.36 28.87
CA ASN A 235 -10.56 -13.74 27.48
C ASN A 235 -9.72 -12.86 26.54
N LYS A 236 -9.82 -13.13 25.24
CA LYS A 236 -9.09 -12.38 24.19
C LYS A 236 -9.30 -10.87 24.26
N LYS A 237 -10.50 -10.42 24.64
CA LYS A 237 -10.84 -8.99 24.72
C LYS A 237 -9.97 -8.30 25.77
N ASN A 238 -9.67 -8.96 26.89
CA ASN A 238 -8.77 -8.42 27.91
C ASN A 238 -7.37 -8.15 27.35
N ILE A 239 -6.82 -9.09 26.57
CA ILE A 239 -5.53 -8.90 25.88
C ILE A 239 -5.60 -7.74 24.88
N THR A 240 -6.65 -7.71 24.05
CA THR A 240 -6.84 -6.64 23.07
C THR A 240 -6.94 -5.26 23.74
N ASP A 241 -7.70 -5.15 24.83
CA ASP A 241 -7.89 -3.88 25.53
C ASP A 241 -6.61 -3.45 26.26
N GLU A 242 -5.83 -4.38 26.82
CA GLU A 242 -4.52 -4.04 27.40
C GLU A 242 -3.54 -3.53 26.35
N ILE A 243 -3.44 -4.18 25.18
CA ILE A 243 -2.56 -3.72 24.10
C ILE A 243 -2.97 -2.32 23.63
N ARG A 244 -4.28 -2.05 23.53
CA ARG A 244 -4.77 -0.69 23.20
C ARG A 244 -4.34 0.33 24.23
N ASN A 245 -4.31 -0.04 25.52
CA ASN A 245 -3.89 0.85 26.59
C ASN A 245 -2.37 1.07 26.57
N MET A 246 -1.58 0.01 26.38
CA MET A 246 -0.12 0.10 26.28
C MET A 246 0.32 1.04 25.16
N PHE A 247 -0.35 0.94 24.01
CA PHE A 247 -0.04 1.71 22.81
C PHE A 247 -1.09 2.79 22.56
N SER A 248 -1.70 3.39 23.61
CA SER A 248 -2.70 4.45 23.41
C SER A 248 -2.12 5.68 22.70
N SER A 249 -0.82 5.88 22.87
CA SER A 249 0.03 6.81 22.14
C SER A 249 1.18 6.05 21.48
N GLU A 250 1.84 6.72 20.53
CA GLU A 250 3.07 6.22 19.92
C GLU A 250 4.10 5.86 21.01
N SER A 251 4.58 4.62 20.98
CA SER A 251 5.56 4.11 21.93
C SER A 251 6.40 2.99 21.32
N THR A 252 7.67 2.97 21.73
CA THR A 252 8.65 1.94 21.32
C THR A 252 8.59 0.75 22.28
N SER A 253 8.60 -0.45 21.73
CA SER A 253 8.64 -1.70 22.50
C SER A 253 9.19 -2.85 21.66
N ASP A 254 9.15 -4.06 22.22
CA ASP A 254 9.48 -5.30 21.52
C ASP A 254 8.53 -6.43 21.93
N PHE A 255 8.53 -7.53 21.17
CA PHE A 255 7.62 -8.65 21.42
C PHE A 255 7.84 -9.31 22.78
N ASP A 256 9.05 -9.33 23.31
CA ASP A 256 9.37 -9.98 24.59
C ASP A 256 8.83 -9.16 25.77
N ASN A 257 9.08 -7.85 25.78
CA ASN A 257 8.55 -6.92 26.77
C ASN A 257 7.02 -6.92 26.81
N VAL A 258 6.37 -6.87 25.65
CA VAL A 258 4.90 -6.95 25.59
C VAL A 258 4.40 -8.32 26.08
N THR A 259 5.05 -9.41 25.68
CA THR A 259 4.67 -10.77 26.13
C THR A 259 4.82 -10.91 27.63
N ARG A 260 5.93 -10.48 28.23
CA ARG A 260 6.16 -10.49 29.69
C ARG A 260 5.08 -9.71 30.44
N HIS A 261 4.77 -8.50 29.96
CA HIS A 261 3.73 -7.65 30.57
C HIS A 261 2.37 -8.35 30.57
N LEU A 262 1.95 -8.88 29.41
CA LEU A 262 0.67 -9.59 29.28
C LEU A 262 0.66 -10.91 30.07
N ALA A 263 1.80 -11.61 30.12
CA ALA A 263 1.97 -12.85 30.86
C ALA A 263 1.74 -12.67 32.36
N SER A 264 2.38 -11.66 32.96
CA SER A 264 2.27 -11.38 34.39
C SER A 264 0.83 -11.11 34.83
N LYS A 265 0.00 -10.54 33.95
CA LYS A 265 -1.39 -10.18 34.25
C LYS A 265 -2.37 -11.32 33.96
N PHE A 266 -2.33 -11.88 32.75
CA PHE A 266 -3.45 -12.63 32.19
C PHE A 266 -3.21 -14.12 32.00
N LEU A 267 -1.97 -14.59 32.01
CA LEU A 267 -1.65 -15.97 31.67
C LEU A 267 -1.58 -16.88 32.90
N SER A 268 -1.97 -18.13 32.71
CA SER A 268 -1.88 -19.20 33.71
C SER A 268 -0.54 -19.90 33.58
N GLN A 269 0.25 -19.89 34.65
CA GLN A 269 1.54 -20.58 34.68
C GLN A 269 1.37 -22.09 34.49
N GLU A 270 0.34 -22.69 35.11
CA GLU A 270 0.00 -24.11 34.96
C GLU A 270 -0.19 -24.51 33.49
N LYS A 271 -0.90 -23.69 32.70
CA LYS A 271 -1.10 -23.95 31.26
C LYS A 271 0.18 -23.83 30.45
N LEU A 272 1.06 -22.90 30.83
CA LEU A 272 2.35 -22.72 30.17
C LEU A 272 3.29 -23.90 30.47
N ASP A 273 3.32 -24.35 31.73
CA ASP A 273 4.12 -25.49 32.18
C ASP A 273 3.67 -26.79 31.52
N ASN A 274 2.34 -27.02 31.41
CA ASN A 274 1.77 -28.19 30.74
C ASN A 274 2.18 -28.30 29.25
N ASP A 275 2.35 -27.17 28.57
CA ASP A 275 2.79 -27.11 27.17
C ASP A 275 4.32 -26.97 27.03
N ASN A 276 5.07 -26.92 28.13
CA ASN A 276 6.52 -26.67 28.17
C ASN A 276 6.94 -25.38 27.42
N ILE A 277 6.17 -24.30 27.63
CA ILE A 277 6.38 -22.99 27.02
C ILE A 277 6.77 -21.97 28.08
N ASP A 278 7.96 -21.39 27.93
CA ASP A 278 8.38 -20.21 28.66
C ASP A 278 7.98 -18.92 27.92
N ILE A 279 8.20 -17.77 28.56
CA ILE A 279 7.86 -16.46 28.00
C ILE A 279 8.65 -16.15 26.72
N GLU A 280 9.89 -16.60 26.62
CA GLU A 280 10.74 -16.37 25.45
C GLU A 280 10.18 -17.11 24.23
N LYS A 281 9.87 -18.41 24.37
CA LYS A 281 9.21 -19.21 23.33
C LYS A 281 7.85 -18.63 22.96
N LEU A 282 7.10 -18.10 23.94
CA LEU A 282 5.82 -17.48 23.67
C LEU A 282 5.98 -16.18 22.86
N SER A 283 6.94 -15.34 23.21
CA SER A 283 7.31 -14.14 22.45
C SER A 283 7.72 -14.49 21.02
N GLN A 284 8.58 -15.50 20.84
CA GLN A 284 8.98 -16.00 19.53
C GLN A 284 7.79 -16.51 18.71
N LYS A 285 6.81 -17.20 19.34
CA LYS A 285 5.57 -17.62 18.66
C LYS A 285 4.72 -16.44 18.21
N VAL A 286 4.60 -15.40 19.02
CA VAL A 286 3.87 -14.17 18.65
C VAL A 286 4.59 -13.46 17.51
N PHE A 287 5.90 -13.29 17.61
CA PHE A 287 6.73 -12.67 16.57
C PHE A 287 6.67 -13.45 15.25
N ALA A 288 6.76 -14.78 15.29
CA ALA A 288 6.62 -15.63 14.10
C ALA A 288 5.24 -15.45 13.44
N LEU A 289 4.16 -15.34 14.22
CA LEU A 289 2.84 -15.04 13.68
C LEU A 289 2.75 -13.62 13.12
N ALA A 290 3.45 -12.64 13.71
CA ALA A 290 3.56 -11.29 13.20
C ALA A 290 4.26 -11.25 11.84
N ARG A 291 5.42 -11.91 11.71
CA ARG A 291 6.14 -12.04 10.43
C ARG A 291 5.35 -12.77 9.35
N ARG A 292 4.53 -13.77 9.73
CA ARG A 292 3.59 -14.41 8.78
C ARG A 292 2.50 -13.47 8.28
N ASN A 293 2.09 -12.48 9.08
CA ASN A 293 1.13 -11.46 8.65
C ASN A 293 1.80 -10.34 7.83
N ASN A 294 3.04 -9.98 8.18
CA ASN A 294 3.83 -9.00 7.46
C ASN A 294 5.34 -9.29 7.69
N PRO A 295 6.08 -9.74 6.67
CA PRO A 295 7.50 -10.08 6.78
C PRO A 295 8.40 -8.92 7.22
N ALA A 296 7.95 -7.66 7.07
CA ALA A 296 8.68 -6.45 7.47
C ALA A 296 8.73 -6.22 8.98
N ILE A 297 7.93 -6.92 9.78
CA ILE A 297 7.89 -6.68 11.22
C ILE A 297 9.22 -7.11 11.85
N ASN A 298 9.82 -6.15 12.55
CA ASN A 298 11.00 -6.35 13.38
C ASN A 298 10.63 -6.75 14.80
N MET A 299 11.58 -7.34 15.53
CA MET A 299 11.40 -7.75 16.92
C MET A 299 11.13 -6.55 17.84
N SER A 300 11.85 -5.45 17.58
CA SER A 300 11.61 -4.13 18.16
C SER A 300 10.80 -3.27 17.19
N PHE A 301 9.88 -2.47 17.71
CA PHE A 301 8.95 -1.69 16.90
C PHE A 301 8.46 -0.43 17.61
N VAL A 302 7.94 0.51 16.82
CA VAL A 302 7.14 1.65 17.30
C VAL A 302 5.67 1.37 16.93
N ALA A 303 4.78 1.47 17.91
CA ALA A 303 3.36 1.20 17.69
C ALA A 303 2.45 2.24 18.31
N GLU A 304 1.28 2.41 17.70
CA GLU A 304 0.18 3.21 18.20
C GLU A 304 -1.13 2.48 17.93
N SER A 305 -2.05 2.55 18.88
CA SER A 305 -3.36 1.94 18.83
C SER A 305 -4.39 2.89 19.45
N ARG A 306 -4.50 4.10 18.90
CA ARG A 306 -5.54 5.05 19.31
C ARG A 306 -6.92 4.41 19.19
N ARG A 307 -7.65 4.46 20.30
CA ARG A 307 -9.09 4.25 20.30
C ARG A 307 -9.70 5.58 19.88
N PHE A 308 -9.93 5.78 18.58
CA PHE A 308 -10.82 6.86 18.17
C PHE A 308 -12.18 6.57 18.80
N SER A 309 -12.61 7.38 19.75
CA SER A 309 -14.00 7.40 20.18
C SER A 309 -14.85 7.81 18.98
N LYS A 310 -16.02 7.19 18.86
CA LYS A 310 -16.86 7.31 17.67
C LYS A 310 -18.30 7.51 18.08
N ASN A 311 -18.93 8.50 17.48
CA ASN A 311 -20.37 8.64 17.48
C ASN A 311 -20.96 7.76 16.38
N ILE A 312 -21.90 6.89 16.76
CA ILE A 312 -22.59 5.99 15.83
C ILE A 312 -24.07 6.38 15.79
N PHE A 313 -24.50 6.93 14.66
CA PHE A 313 -25.90 7.21 14.38
C PHE A 313 -26.49 6.02 13.63
N LYS A 314 -27.62 5.49 14.09
CA LYS A 314 -28.31 4.36 13.46
C LYS A 314 -29.77 4.72 13.26
N ASP A 315 -30.26 4.54 12.04
CA ASP A 315 -31.70 4.50 11.77
C ASP A 315 -32.08 3.09 11.29
N ASN A 316 -33.09 2.53 11.95
CA ASN A 316 -33.62 1.19 11.70
C ASN A 316 -35.08 1.24 11.21
N LYS A 317 -35.64 2.41 10.87
CA LYS A 317 -37.02 2.51 10.37
C LYS A 317 -37.10 2.14 8.88
N GLY A 318 -38.12 1.35 8.52
CA GLY A 318 -38.50 1.13 7.11
C GLY A 318 -37.68 0.09 6.32
N GLY A 319 -36.97 -0.82 6.97
CA GLY A 319 -36.30 -1.95 6.30
C GLY A 319 -34.97 -1.62 5.60
N LYS A 320 -34.46 -0.39 5.77
CA LYS A 320 -33.10 0.01 5.37
C LYS A 320 -32.31 0.36 6.62
N ASN A 321 -31.18 -0.31 6.85
CA ASN A 321 -30.28 0.01 7.95
C ASN A 321 -29.28 1.06 7.49
N ILE A 322 -29.40 2.29 7.98
CA ILE A 322 -28.40 3.34 7.74
C ILE A 322 -27.58 3.48 9.01
N SER A 323 -26.26 3.25 8.90
CA SER A 323 -25.32 3.48 9.98
C SER A 323 -24.29 4.52 9.56
N LEU A 324 -24.17 5.59 10.35
CA LEU A 324 -23.12 6.59 10.18
C LEU A 324 -22.18 6.53 11.38
N VAL A 325 -20.88 6.47 11.11
CA VAL A 325 -19.83 6.37 12.13
C VAL A 325 -18.89 7.55 11.97
N ILE A 326 -18.80 8.40 12.99
CA ILE A 326 -17.98 9.62 12.99
C ILE A 326 -16.97 9.51 14.12
N SER A 327 -15.68 9.71 13.85
CA SER A 327 -14.66 9.81 14.90
C SER A 327 -14.72 11.15 15.61
N ASP A 328 -14.58 11.13 16.94
CA ASP A 328 -14.59 12.35 17.77
C ASP A 328 -13.42 13.27 17.40
N SER A 329 -12.28 12.71 17.01
CA SER A 329 -11.14 13.48 16.49
C SER A 329 -11.48 14.32 15.25
N SER A 330 -12.45 13.88 14.44
CA SER A 330 -12.94 14.64 13.28
C SER A 330 -13.85 15.78 13.70
N VAL A 331 -14.54 15.64 14.84
CA VAL A 331 -15.34 16.70 15.45
C VAL A 331 -14.43 17.73 16.12
N GLU A 332 -13.45 17.28 16.90
CA GLU A 332 -12.48 18.12 17.62
C GLU A 332 -11.60 18.95 16.67
N SER A 333 -11.17 18.37 15.55
CA SER A 333 -10.40 19.08 14.50
C SER A 333 -11.27 20.05 13.65
N GLY A 334 -12.59 20.06 13.87
CA GLY A 334 -13.55 20.84 13.10
C GLY A 334 -13.70 20.36 11.64
N ASP A 335 -13.27 19.14 11.33
CA ASP A 335 -13.45 18.53 10.01
C ASP A 335 -14.89 18.04 9.80
N VAL A 336 -15.59 17.74 10.90
CA VAL A 336 -17.00 17.36 10.95
C VAL A 336 -17.70 18.22 11.99
N HIS A 337 -18.78 18.89 11.61
CA HIS A 337 -19.70 19.57 12.52
C HIS A 337 -21.03 18.83 12.55
N ILE A 338 -21.56 18.64 13.75
CA ILE A 338 -22.83 17.95 14.00
C ILE A 338 -23.74 18.93 14.71
N GLU A 339 -24.85 19.28 14.06
CA GLU A 339 -25.88 20.16 14.62
C GLU A 339 -27.17 19.36 14.80
N ASN A 340 -27.78 19.44 15.98
CA ASN A 340 -29.12 18.92 16.20
C ASN A 340 -30.13 19.99 15.72
N ILE A 341 -30.99 19.62 14.77
CA ILE A 341 -32.01 20.55 14.27
C ILE A 341 -33.14 20.61 15.32
N ASN A 342 -33.41 21.81 15.83
CA ASN A 342 -34.62 22.15 16.58
C ASN A 342 -34.90 21.33 17.85
N ASN A 343 -33.88 20.81 18.54
CA ASN A 343 -34.06 19.95 19.73
C ASN A 343 -34.98 18.73 19.46
N GLU A 344 -35.16 18.36 18.19
CA GLU A 344 -35.90 17.17 17.82
C GLU A 344 -35.02 15.96 18.10
N LYS A 345 -35.60 14.92 18.72
CA LYS A 345 -34.84 13.82 19.31
C LYS A 345 -33.99 13.02 18.32
N ASP A 346 -34.22 13.13 17.01
CA ASP A 346 -33.62 12.24 16.01
C ASP A 346 -33.21 12.94 14.69
N SER A 347 -33.09 14.28 14.66
CA SER A 347 -32.77 15.06 13.45
C SER A 347 -31.39 15.74 13.56
N TYR A 348 -30.42 15.29 12.74
CA TYR A 348 -29.05 15.81 12.74
C TYR A 348 -28.63 16.36 11.37
N ILE A 349 -28.01 17.54 11.34
CA ILE A 349 -27.23 18.03 10.19
C ILE A 349 -25.76 17.70 10.44
N ILE A 350 -25.14 17.05 9.47
CA ILE A 350 -23.73 16.67 9.54
C ILE A 350 -23.01 17.35 8.40
N THR A 351 -22.20 18.33 8.74
CA THR A 351 -21.40 19.12 7.80
C THR A 351 -19.98 18.58 7.82
N VAL A 352 -19.47 18.12 6.68
CA VAL A 352 -18.11 17.57 6.56
C VAL A 352 -17.30 18.46 5.63
N LYS A 353 -16.09 18.85 6.05
CA LYS A 353 -15.16 19.57 5.16
C LYS A 353 -14.91 18.73 3.91
N LYS A 354 -15.06 19.34 2.74
CA LYS A 354 -14.93 18.68 1.43
C LYS A 354 -13.63 17.87 1.27
N MET A 355 -12.54 18.34 1.86
CA MET A 355 -11.23 17.66 1.85
C MET A 355 -11.16 16.40 2.74
N ALA A 356 -12.05 16.27 3.72
CA ALA A 356 -12.14 15.09 4.60
C ALA A 356 -13.05 13.98 4.03
N VAL A 357 -13.83 14.27 2.97
CA VAL A 357 -14.73 13.30 2.34
C VAL A 357 -13.99 12.52 1.25
N LYS A 358 -13.70 11.24 1.52
CA LYS A 358 -13.40 10.24 0.47
C LYS A 358 -14.67 9.40 0.26
N PHE A 359 -15.35 9.61 -0.86
CA PHE A 359 -16.54 8.83 -1.22
C PHE A 359 -16.13 7.49 -1.85
N GLU A 360 -16.54 6.38 -1.24
CA GLU A 360 -16.36 5.04 -1.79
C GLU A 360 -17.73 4.35 -1.80
N GLN A 361 -18.32 4.22 -2.99
CA GLN A 361 -19.59 3.51 -3.17
C GLN A 361 -19.30 2.02 -3.23
N LYS A 362 -19.59 1.29 -2.14
CA LYS A 362 -19.62 -0.18 -2.16
C LYS A 362 -20.92 -0.62 -2.82
N ILE A 363 -20.80 -1.18 -4.03
CA ILE A 363 -21.89 -1.79 -4.80
C ILE A 363 -22.03 -3.24 -4.36
#